data_AF-A0A6V7WFK5-F1
#
_entry.id   AF-A0A6V7WFK5-F1
#
_cell.length_a   1.000
_cell.length_b   1.000
_cell.length_c   1.000
_cell.angle_alpha   90.00
_cell.angle_beta   90.00
_cell.angle_gamma   90.00
#
_symmetry.space_group_name_H-M   'P 1'
#
loop_
_entity.id
_entity.type
_entity.pdbx_description
1 polymer ?
#
loop_
_entity_poly.entity_id
_entity_poly.type
_entity_poly.pdbx_seq_one_letter_code
_entity_poly.pdbx_strand_id
1 'polypeptide(L)'
;MEQQFVKLKLIHSADECFEFCPKLVPGIKIGDIIKIKSLISDDFVVFQYTQKCANDSRLKDKSIVACSKAFENKKKQFPNRSNVLVGIVDKKEITLDSLELTFKEYYVSRADMWRIRNCLVDSCVYVGKREEWLGILFTVSDLWRWGKWLGVVMFLMKLELFFDHQVHKY
;
A
#
# COMPACT_ATOMS: atom_id res chain seq x y z
N MET A 1 -4.22 -3.19 -24.46
CA MET A 1 -4.47 -4.43 -23.70
C MET A 1 -5.40 -4.06 -22.57
N GLU A 2 -6.64 -4.53 -22.60
CA GLU A 2 -7.59 -4.28 -21.52
C GLU A 2 -7.06 -4.93 -20.24
N GLN A 3 -6.82 -4.12 -19.20
CA GLN A 3 -6.46 -4.62 -17.87
C GLN A 3 -7.61 -5.51 -17.38
N GLN A 4 -7.37 -6.81 -17.26
CA GLN A 4 -8.39 -7.76 -16.83
C GLN A 4 -8.60 -7.62 -15.32
N PHE A 5 -9.69 -6.94 -14.95
CA PHE A 5 -10.13 -6.86 -13.56
C PHE A 5 -11.09 -8.01 -13.24
N VAL A 6 -10.87 -8.65 -12.10
CA VAL A 6 -11.68 -9.75 -11.59
C VAL A 6 -12.45 -9.26 -10.36
N LYS A 7 -13.75 -9.55 -10.33
CA LYS A 7 -14.61 -9.20 -9.20
C LYS A 7 -14.38 -10.19 -8.06
N LEU A 8 -13.91 -9.70 -6.92
CA LEU A 8 -13.65 -10.47 -5.71
C LEU A 8 -14.37 -9.87 -4.51
N LYS A 9 -14.62 -10.70 -3.49
CA LYS A 9 -15.16 -10.24 -2.21
C LYS A 9 -14.02 -9.80 -1.28
N LEU A 10 -14.06 -8.54 -0.83
CA LEU A 10 -13.09 -8.00 0.12
C LEU A 10 -13.43 -8.46 1.54
N ILE A 11 -12.46 -9.03 2.22
CA ILE A 11 -12.55 -9.42 3.62
C ILE A 11 -11.45 -8.68 4.39
N HIS A 12 -11.85 -7.92 5.39
CA HIS A 12 -10.90 -7.22 6.25
C HIS A 12 -10.37 -8.17 7.33
N SER A 13 -9.05 -8.20 7.49
CA SER A 13 -8.37 -8.87 8.61
C SER A 13 -7.78 -7.84 9.57
N ALA A 14 -7.69 -8.20 10.86
CA ALA A 14 -6.94 -7.42 11.84
C ALA A 14 -5.42 -7.56 11.64
N ASP A 15 -5.00 -8.71 11.10
CA ASP A 15 -3.60 -9.00 10.81
C ASP A 15 -3.09 -8.18 9.63
N GLU A 16 -1.79 -7.88 9.63
CA GLU A 16 -1.12 -7.20 8.52
C GLU A 16 -0.82 -8.18 7.38
N CYS A 17 -1.87 -8.77 6.81
CA CYS A 17 -1.79 -9.70 5.69
C CYS A 17 -2.62 -9.25 4.49
N PHE A 18 -2.16 -9.68 3.31
CA PHE A 18 -2.91 -9.60 2.06
C PHE A 18 -2.88 -10.98 1.46
N GLU A 19 -4.04 -11.60 1.24
CA GLU A 19 -4.13 -12.99 0.79
C GLU A 19 -5.23 -13.16 -0.25
N PHE A 20 -4.92 -13.87 -1.34
CA PHE A 20 -5.92 -14.32 -2.31
C PHE A 20 -5.35 -15.54 -3.06
N CYS A 21 -6.23 -16.24 -3.77
CA CYS A 21 -5.78 -17.35 -4.60
C CYS A 21 -5.22 -16.81 -5.94
N PRO A 22 -3.96 -17.12 -6.29
CA PRO A 22 -3.36 -16.63 -7.54
C PRO A 22 -4.11 -17.10 -8.79
N LYS A 23 -4.78 -18.24 -8.73
CA LYS A 23 -5.59 -18.77 -9.84
C LYS A 23 -6.78 -17.88 -10.21
N LEU A 24 -7.19 -16.96 -9.32
CA LEU A 24 -8.26 -16.00 -9.57
C LEU A 24 -7.82 -14.86 -10.49
N VAL A 25 -6.52 -14.55 -10.53
CA VAL A 25 -5.96 -13.47 -11.35
C VAL A 25 -4.94 -14.08 -12.31
N PRO A 26 -5.34 -14.42 -13.54
CA PRO A 26 -4.47 -15.13 -14.48
C PRO A 26 -3.24 -14.29 -14.83
N GLY A 27 -2.08 -14.94 -14.94
CA GLY A 27 -0.83 -14.30 -15.35
C GLY A 27 -0.06 -13.61 -14.22
N ILE A 28 -0.52 -13.70 -12.97
CA ILE A 28 0.13 -13.06 -11.84
C ILE A 28 1.49 -13.70 -11.48
N LYS A 29 2.49 -12.86 -11.24
CA LYS A 29 3.84 -13.22 -10.84
C LYS A 29 4.23 -12.50 -9.56
N ILE A 30 5.14 -13.13 -8.80
CA ILE A 30 5.71 -12.51 -7.61
C ILE A 30 6.37 -11.18 -8.01
N GLY A 31 6.03 -10.12 -7.27
CA GLY A 31 6.53 -8.77 -7.54
C GLY A 31 5.61 -7.90 -8.41
N ASP A 32 4.55 -8.47 -8.99
CA ASP A 32 3.51 -7.73 -9.71
C ASP A 32 2.73 -6.83 -8.75
N ILE A 33 2.22 -5.71 -9.28
CA ILE A 33 1.38 -4.83 -8.49
C ILE A 33 -0.09 -5.07 -8.78
N ILE A 34 -0.84 -5.23 -7.71
CA ILE A 34 -2.27 -5.46 -7.75
C ILE A 34 -2.98 -4.18 -7.35
N LYS A 35 -3.97 -3.80 -8.16
CA LYS A 35 -4.88 -2.69 -7.90
C LYS A 35 -6.26 -3.24 -7.51
N ILE A 36 -6.72 -2.85 -6.34
CA ILE A 36 -8.09 -3.07 -5.85
C ILE A 36 -8.86 -1.77 -6.06
N LYS A 37 -9.84 -1.78 -6.96
CA LYS A 37 -10.78 -0.66 -7.17
C LYS A 37 -12.07 -0.91 -6.41
N SER A 38 -12.62 0.15 -5.82
CA SER A 38 -13.97 0.11 -5.27
C SER A 38 -14.99 0.04 -6.41
N LEU A 39 -16.14 -0.57 -6.12
CA LEU A 39 -17.33 -0.49 -6.98
C LEU A 39 -18.27 0.65 -6.57
N ILE A 40 -18.02 1.25 -5.39
CA ILE A 40 -18.86 2.31 -4.80
C ILE A 40 -18.29 3.69 -5.12
N SER A 41 -16.96 3.81 -5.22
CA SER A 41 -16.26 5.03 -5.62
C SER A 41 -15.16 4.72 -6.64
N ASP A 42 -14.57 5.77 -7.23
CA ASP A 42 -13.39 5.66 -8.10
C ASP A 42 -12.07 5.52 -7.30
N ASP A 43 -12.17 5.24 -5.99
CA ASP A 43 -11.01 4.98 -5.17
C ASP A 43 -10.40 3.62 -5.49
N PHE A 44 -9.09 3.57 -5.26
CA PHE A 44 -8.35 2.33 -5.32
C PHE A 44 -7.32 2.24 -4.19
N VAL A 45 -6.87 1.00 -3.98
CA VAL A 45 -5.79 0.59 -3.09
C VAL A 45 -4.87 -0.33 -3.89
N VAL A 46 -3.56 -0.24 -3.66
CA VAL A 46 -2.57 -1.07 -4.36
C VAL A 46 -1.68 -1.81 -3.38
N PHE A 47 -1.20 -2.98 -3.77
CA PHE A 47 -0.20 -3.74 -3.03
C PHE A 47 0.59 -4.64 -3.98
N GLN A 48 1.82 -5.00 -3.61
CA GLN A 48 2.62 -5.95 -4.37
C GLN A 48 2.26 -7.38 -3.98
N TYR A 49 2.17 -8.22 -5.00
CA TYR A 49 2.03 -9.65 -4.80
C TYR A 49 3.33 -10.26 -4.29
N THR A 50 3.26 -10.85 -3.10
CA THR A 50 4.38 -11.61 -2.52
C THR A 50 3.97 -13.05 -2.27
N GLN A 51 4.93 -13.95 -2.05
CA GLN A 51 4.63 -15.37 -1.81
C GLN A 51 3.75 -15.59 -0.57
N LYS A 52 3.84 -14.71 0.44
CA LYS A 52 2.97 -14.73 1.63
C LYS A 52 1.50 -14.45 1.29
N CYS A 53 1.22 -13.85 0.13
CA CYS A 53 -0.14 -13.56 -0.31
C CYS A 53 -0.84 -14.74 -0.96
N ALA A 54 -0.11 -15.80 -1.33
CA ALA A 54 -0.67 -16.95 -2.00
C ALA A 54 -1.46 -17.82 -1.02
N ASN A 55 -2.79 -17.86 -1.16
CA ASN A 55 -3.63 -18.76 -0.39
C ASN A 55 -4.64 -19.49 -1.27
N ASP A 56 -4.30 -20.74 -1.62
CA ASP A 56 -5.07 -21.60 -2.52
C ASP A 56 -6.44 -22.01 -1.96
N SER A 57 -6.61 -22.02 -0.63
CA SER A 57 -7.89 -22.35 0.00
C SER A 57 -9.01 -21.36 -0.36
N ARG A 58 -8.64 -20.12 -0.72
CA ARG A 58 -9.57 -19.02 -1.04
C ARG A 58 -10.17 -19.10 -2.44
N LEU A 59 -9.81 -20.11 -3.24
CA LEU A 59 -10.33 -20.29 -4.59
C LEU A 59 -11.86 -20.43 -4.63
N LYS A 60 -12.43 -21.17 -3.66
CA LYS A 60 -13.88 -21.46 -3.59
C LYS A 60 -14.68 -20.22 -3.24
N ASP A 61 -14.14 -19.37 -2.37
CA ASP A 61 -14.86 -18.22 -1.82
C ASP A 61 -14.73 -16.95 -2.69
N LYS A 62 -13.89 -16.99 -3.76
CA LYS A 62 -13.59 -15.85 -4.65
C LYS A 62 -13.37 -14.55 -3.85
N SER A 63 -12.51 -14.63 -2.83
CA SER A 63 -12.27 -13.55 -1.89
C SER A 63 -10.81 -13.12 -1.85
N ILE A 64 -10.62 -11.87 -1.46
CA ILE A 64 -9.34 -11.28 -1.10
C ILE A 64 -9.40 -10.85 0.35
N VAL A 65 -8.47 -11.35 1.17
CA VAL A 65 -8.24 -10.85 2.52
C VAL A 65 -7.21 -9.75 2.47
N ALA A 66 -7.48 -8.66 3.17
CA ALA A 66 -6.58 -7.53 3.23
C ALA A 66 -6.56 -6.92 4.64
N CYS A 67 -5.43 -6.32 4.99
CA CYS A 67 -5.24 -5.66 6.27
C CYS A 67 -6.21 -4.49 6.42
N SER A 68 -7.03 -4.50 7.46
CA SER A 68 -8.02 -3.45 7.74
C SER A 68 -7.40 -2.07 7.92
N LYS A 69 -6.20 -1.97 8.50
CA LYS A 69 -5.46 -0.70 8.67
C LYS A 69 -5.14 -0.03 7.34
N ALA A 70 -4.83 -0.81 6.30
CA ALA A 70 -4.57 -0.28 4.96
C ALA A 70 -5.79 0.41 4.33
N PHE A 71 -6.99 0.16 4.87
CA PHE A 71 -8.25 0.75 4.42
C PHE A 71 -8.84 1.70 5.45
N GLU A 72 -8.14 2.04 6.54
CA GLU A 72 -8.70 2.82 7.65
C GLU A 72 -9.27 4.17 7.18
N ASN A 73 -8.48 4.90 6.38
CA ASN A 73 -8.89 6.17 5.78
C ASN A 73 -9.92 6.03 4.65
N LYS A 74 -10.17 4.81 4.15
CA LYS A 74 -11.09 4.52 3.03
C LYS A 74 -12.17 3.48 3.37
N LYS A 75 -12.49 3.30 4.66
CA LYS A 75 -13.37 2.22 5.14
C LYS A 75 -14.81 2.36 4.61
N LYS A 76 -15.25 3.58 4.32
CA LYS A 76 -16.56 3.87 3.71
C LYS A 76 -16.62 3.42 2.25
N GLN A 77 -15.53 3.57 1.51
CA GLN A 77 -15.41 3.21 0.10
C GLN A 77 -15.09 1.73 -0.08
N PHE A 78 -14.46 1.11 0.91
CA PHE A 78 -14.12 -0.31 0.95
C PHE A 78 -14.70 -1.00 2.20
N PRO A 79 -16.04 -1.09 2.33
CA PRO A 79 -16.64 -1.74 3.47
C PRO A 79 -16.29 -3.23 3.50
N ASN A 80 -16.27 -3.81 4.70
CA ASN A 80 -16.00 -5.24 4.85
C ASN A 80 -17.08 -6.07 4.13
N ARG A 81 -16.68 -7.19 3.52
CA ARG A 81 -17.53 -8.10 2.74
C ARG A 81 -18.14 -7.46 1.48
N SER A 82 -17.61 -6.33 1.03
CA SER A 82 -18.00 -5.68 -0.23
C SER A 82 -17.38 -6.35 -1.45
N ASN A 83 -17.94 -6.07 -2.63
CA ASN A 83 -17.37 -6.49 -3.89
C ASN A 83 -16.37 -5.43 -4.37
N VAL A 84 -15.20 -5.89 -4.82
CA VAL A 84 -14.12 -5.04 -5.35
C VAL A 84 -13.63 -5.61 -6.67
N LEU A 85 -13.02 -4.75 -7.49
CA LEU A 85 -12.36 -5.16 -8.73
C LEU A 85 -10.86 -5.26 -8.50
N VAL A 86 -10.28 -6.41 -8.78
CA VAL A 86 -8.85 -6.69 -8.55
C VAL A 86 -8.17 -6.99 -9.87
N GLY A 87 -7.07 -6.31 -10.17
CA GLY A 87 -6.33 -6.50 -11.42
C GLY A 87 -4.85 -6.15 -11.28
N ILE A 88 -4.04 -6.64 -12.23
CA ILE A 88 -2.62 -6.33 -12.32
C ILE A 88 -2.45 -4.98 -13.03
N VAL A 89 -1.55 -4.14 -12.53
CA VAL A 89 -1.24 -2.82 -13.10
C VAL A 89 0.27 -2.64 -13.25
N ASP A 90 0.67 -1.78 -14.20
CA ASP A 90 2.07 -1.39 -14.36
C ASP A 90 2.48 -0.49 -13.18
N LYS A 91 3.67 -0.76 -12.63
CA LYS A 91 4.31 0.05 -11.58
C LYS A 91 4.36 1.53 -11.95
N LYS A 92 4.62 1.86 -13.20
CA LYS A 92 4.72 3.25 -13.68
C LYS A 92 3.41 4.03 -13.50
N GLU A 93 2.27 3.36 -13.62
CA GLU A 93 0.95 3.99 -13.52
C GLU A 93 0.56 4.34 -12.08
N ILE A 94 1.29 3.85 -11.08
CA ILE A 94 0.97 3.98 -9.66
C ILE A 94 2.17 4.43 -8.84
N THR A 95 3.20 4.97 -9.50
CA THR A 95 4.38 5.49 -8.81
C THR A 95 4.04 6.81 -8.12
N LEU A 96 4.44 6.97 -6.85
CA LEU A 96 4.42 8.19 -6.07
C LEU A 96 5.63 9.07 -6.37
N ASP A 97 5.42 10.38 -6.22
CA ASP A 97 6.51 11.35 -6.30
C ASP A 97 7.15 11.55 -4.93
N SER A 98 6.33 11.73 -3.90
CA SER A 98 6.81 11.96 -2.53
C SER A 98 6.00 11.17 -1.52
N LEU A 99 6.64 10.85 -0.39
CA LEU A 99 6.00 10.28 0.79
C LEU A 99 6.46 11.07 2.00
N GLU A 100 5.61 11.15 3.00
CA GLU A 100 5.89 11.82 4.27
C GLU A 100 5.96 10.79 5.39
N LEU A 101 6.99 10.91 6.23
CA LEU A 101 7.24 10.00 7.34
C LEU A 101 7.25 10.80 8.65
N THR A 102 6.53 10.30 9.64
CA THR A 102 6.62 10.79 11.02
C THR A 102 7.47 9.84 11.86
N PHE A 103 8.50 10.40 12.47
CA PHE A 103 9.40 9.72 13.40
C PHE A 103 9.01 10.05 14.83
N LYS A 104 8.91 9.05 15.69
CA LYS A 104 8.61 9.25 17.11
C LYS A 104 9.89 9.06 17.92
N GLU A 105 10.29 10.08 18.67
CA GLU A 105 11.33 9.99 19.72
C GLU A 105 12.78 9.72 19.24
N TYR A 106 13.08 9.87 17.95
CA TYR A 106 14.44 9.70 17.41
C TYR A 106 14.96 10.94 16.67
N TYR A 107 16.20 11.32 16.97
CA TYR A 107 16.98 12.15 16.06
C TYR A 107 17.41 11.30 14.87
N VAL A 108 16.96 11.64 13.67
CA VAL A 108 17.30 10.90 12.44
C VAL A 108 18.34 11.72 11.67
N SER A 109 19.53 11.15 11.48
CA SER A 109 20.57 11.83 10.71
C SER A 109 20.25 11.80 9.21
N ARG A 110 20.89 12.69 8.42
CA ARG A 110 20.76 12.64 6.95
C ARG A 110 21.19 11.29 6.35
N ALA A 111 22.17 10.62 6.97
CA ALA A 111 22.61 9.31 6.54
C ALA A 111 21.54 8.24 6.78
N ASP A 112 20.87 8.29 7.94
CA ASP A 112 19.76 7.39 8.25
C ASP A 112 18.56 7.63 7.34
N MET A 113 18.22 8.89 7.08
CA MET A 113 17.19 9.26 6.09
C MET A 113 17.48 8.65 4.72
N TRP A 114 18.73 8.71 4.25
CA TRP A 114 19.13 8.12 2.98
C TRP A 114 19.00 6.59 2.98
N ARG A 115 19.37 5.94 4.09
CA ARG A 115 19.21 4.49 4.24
C ARG A 115 17.74 4.08 4.25
N ILE A 116 16.90 4.76 5.04
CA ILE A 116 15.45 4.54 5.09
C ILE A 116 14.83 4.74 3.71
N ARG A 117 15.21 5.81 3.01
CA ARG A 117 14.79 6.04 1.61
C ARG A 117 15.09 4.80 0.76
N ASN A 118 16.30 4.27 0.81
CA ASN A 118 16.69 3.11 0.00
C ASN A 118 15.97 1.82 0.42
N CYS A 119 15.62 1.65 1.69
CA CYS A 119 14.79 0.54 2.15
C CYS A 119 13.33 0.65 1.67
N LEU A 120 12.83 1.87 1.49
CA LEU A 120 11.47 2.13 1.01
C LEU A 120 11.37 2.12 -0.52
N VAL A 121 12.49 2.32 -1.22
CA VAL A 121 12.56 2.09 -2.67
C VAL A 121 12.14 0.66 -2.93
N ASP A 122 11.31 0.54 -3.93
CA ASP A 122 10.68 -0.68 -4.34
C ASP A 122 9.70 -1.36 -3.35
N SER A 123 9.24 -0.62 -2.33
CA SER A 123 8.36 -1.14 -1.29
C SER A 123 6.95 -0.55 -1.29
N CYS A 124 5.98 -1.44 -1.15
CA CYS A 124 5.23 -1.78 0.07
C CYS A 124 4.47 -0.81 1.03
N VAL A 125 4.22 0.49 0.84
CA VAL A 125 3.58 1.34 1.90
C VAL A 125 2.10 1.78 1.74
N TYR A 126 1.42 2.04 2.88
CA TYR A 126 0.08 2.66 2.99
C TYR A 126 0.08 3.70 4.13
N VAL A 127 -0.86 4.66 4.10
CA VAL A 127 -0.97 5.70 5.16
C VAL A 127 -1.31 5.06 6.51
N GLY A 128 -0.59 5.43 7.56
CA GLY A 128 -0.70 4.87 8.90
C GLY A 128 0.13 3.60 9.12
N LYS A 129 0.80 3.08 8.09
CA LYS A 129 1.70 1.93 8.23
C LYS A 129 2.86 2.29 9.13
N ARG A 130 3.09 1.46 10.16
CA ARG A 130 4.25 1.55 11.05
C ARG A 130 5.30 0.56 10.58
N GLU A 131 6.52 1.04 10.45
CA GLU A 131 7.66 0.26 9.98
C GLU A 131 8.86 0.53 10.88
N GLU A 132 9.76 -0.45 10.93
CA GLU A 132 11.04 -0.35 11.61
C GLU A 132 12.15 -0.73 10.64
N TRP A 133 13.08 0.19 10.43
CA TRP A 133 14.29 -0.09 9.65
C TRP A 133 15.50 0.37 10.44
N LEU A 134 16.50 -0.51 10.57
CA LEU A 134 17.75 -0.22 11.27
C LEU A 134 17.52 0.29 12.72
N GLY A 135 16.47 -0.19 13.40
CA GLY A 135 16.11 0.24 14.75
C GLY A 135 15.36 1.58 14.83
N ILE A 136 15.06 2.22 13.70
CA ILE A 136 14.32 3.47 13.64
C ILE A 136 12.87 3.18 13.29
N LEU A 137 11.97 3.52 14.21
CA LEU A 137 10.54 3.41 14.03
C LEU A 137 9.99 4.66 13.34
N PHE A 138 9.18 4.44 12.31
CA PHE A 138 8.48 5.52 11.63
C PHE A 138 7.07 5.11 11.20
N THR A 139 6.23 6.11 11.01
CA THR A 139 4.87 5.95 10.48
C THR A 139 4.76 6.70 9.16
N VAL A 140 4.13 6.09 8.17
CA VAL A 140 3.79 6.74 6.90
C VAL A 140 2.61 7.67 7.12
N SER A 141 2.81 8.96 6.94
CA SER A 141 1.79 9.96 7.27
C SER A 141 0.99 10.37 6.04
N ASP A 142 1.68 10.67 4.93
CA ASP A 142 1.04 11.12 3.69
C ASP A 142 1.74 10.60 2.44
N LEU A 143 0.97 10.48 1.35
CA LEU A 143 1.41 9.97 0.06
C LEU A 143 1.02 10.95 -1.04
N TRP A 144 2.00 11.35 -1.86
CA TRP A 144 1.88 12.43 -2.82
C TRP A 144 2.23 11.97 -4.23
N ARG A 145 1.43 12.42 -5.21
CA ARG A 145 1.71 12.23 -6.63
C ARG A 145 1.15 13.38 -7.45
N TRP A 146 1.97 13.91 -8.35
CA TRP A 146 1.72 15.07 -9.20
C TRP A 146 1.16 16.26 -8.42
N GLY A 147 1.68 16.49 -7.22
CA GLY A 147 1.22 17.55 -6.31
C GLY A 147 -0.17 17.32 -5.70
N LYS A 148 -0.77 16.12 -5.87
CA LYS A 148 -2.05 15.74 -5.28
C LYS A 148 -1.86 14.69 -4.18
N TRP A 149 -2.64 14.83 -3.12
CA TRP A 149 -2.73 13.85 -2.05
C TRP A 149 -3.48 12.60 -2.54
N LEU A 150 -2.82 11.45 -2.53
CA LEU A 150 -3.41 10.16 -2.92
C LEU A 150 -3.44 9.26 -1.71
N GLY A 151 -4.53 9.31 -0.95
CA GLY A 151 -4.66 8.61 0.35
C GLY A 151 -4.41 7.09 0.38
N VAL A 152 -4.09 6.41 -0.73
CA VAL A 152 -3.33 5.12 -0.78
C VAL A 152 -2.80 4.91 -2.20
N VAL A 153 -1.48 4.97 -2.44
CA VAL A 153 -0.79 4.51 -3.66
C VAL A 153 0.66 4.16 -3.30
N MET A 154 1.36 3.32 -4.05
CA MET A 154 2.68 2.86 -3.68
C MET A 154 3.57 2.60 -4.90
N PHE A 155 4.76 3.21 -4.82
CA PHE A 155 6.11 2.85 -5.27
C PHE A 155 6.78 4.16 -5.70
N LEU A 156 7.99 4.42 -5.28
CA LEU A 156 8.62 5.73 -5.43
C LEU A 156 9.71 5.66 -6.49
N MET A 157 9.77 6.62 -7.44
CA MET A 157 10.96 6.79 -8.27
C MET A 157 11.71 8.10 -8.04
N LYS A 158 11.25 9.02 -7.17
CA LYS A 158 12.05 10.20 -6.83
C LYS A 158 11.60 10.93 -5.55
N LEU A 159 12.00 10.45 -4.36
CA LEU A 159 11.77 11.21 -3.11
C LEU A 159 12.59 12.51 -3.13
N GLU A 160 11.92 13.64 -3.24
CA GLU A 160 12.27 14.84 -2.48
C GLU A 160 11.58 14.71 -1.11
N LEU A 161 12.36 14.41 -0.07
CA LEU A 161 11.90 14.38 1.31
C LEU A 161 11.63 15.82 1.76
N PHE A 162 10.36 16.18 1.94
CA PHE A 162 9.99 17.37 2.70
C PHE A 162 9.75 16.96 4.16
N PHE A 163 10.47 17.60 5.08
CA PHE A 163 10.32 17.37 6.52
C PHE A 163 9.78 18.65 7.16
N ASP A 164 8.61 18.55 7.78
CA ASP A 164 8.17 19.55 8.75
C ASP A 164 8.80 19.20 10.11
N HIS A 165 9.73 20.04 10.55
CA HIS A 165 10.31 19.92 11.87
C HIS A 165 9.35 20.55 12.86
N GLN A 166 8.50 19.75 13.50
CA GLN A 166 7.75 20.17 14.68
C GLN A 166 8.75 20.33 15.84
N VAL A 167 9.45 21.47 15.85
CA VAL A 167 10.22 21.93 17.00
C VAL A 167 9.20 22.19 18.11
N HIS A 168 9.05 21.25 19.02
CA HIS A 168 8.56 21.59 20.35
C HIS A 168 9.59 22.56 20.95
N LYS A 169 9.31 23.86 20.82
CA LYS A 169 9.91 24.87 21.66
C LYS A 169 9.41 24.58 23.07
N TYR A 170 10.33 24.13 23.92
CA TYR A 170 10.15 24.16 25.36
C TYR A 170 9.89 25.58 25.84
#